data_AF-M4U3T8-F1
#
_entry.id   AF-M4U3T8-F1
#
_cell.length_a   1.000
_cell.length_b   1.000
_cell.length_c   1.000
_cell.angle_alpha   90.00
_cell.angle_beta   90.00
_cell.angle_gamma   90.00
#
_symmetry.space_group_name_H-M   'P 1'
#
loop_
_entity.id
_entity.type
_entity.pdbx_description
1 polymer ?
#
loop_
_entity_poly.entity_id
_entity_poly.type
_entity_poly.pdbx_seq_one_letter_code
_entity_poly.pdbx_strand_id
1 'polypeptide(L)'
;MKKLIFLILLATTLWKFYPTEEKSGVNDLVTQLKGKVEHFLKKDNVQFTCDDRQYCTQMNSQDEALYFIENCPNVKIVAEPNSLPCKDDPRF
;
A
#
# COMPACT_ATOMS: atom_id res chain seq x y z
N MET A 1 -37.50 -50.99 -19.60
CA MET A 1 -37.43 -49.81 -20.50
C MET A 1 -38.11 -48.56 -19.92
N LYS A 2 -39.37 -48.62 -19.49
CA LYS A 2 -40.14 -47.43 -19.05
C LYS A 2 -39.69 -46.80 -17.71
N LYS A 3 -39.09 -47.59 -16.82
CA LYS A 3 -38.55 -47.11 -15.52
C LYS A 3 -37.35 -46.15 -15.68
N LEU A 4 -36.55 -46.34 -16.74
CA LEU A 4 -35.41 -45.48 -17.05
C LEU A 4 -35.86 -44.09 -17.55
N ILE A 5 -36.98 -44.04 -18.28
CA ILE A 5 -37.53 -42.79 -18.82
C ILE A 5 -38.01 -41.86 -17.68
N PHE A 6 -38.60 -42.43 -16.62
CA PHE A 6 -39.02 -41.65 -15.44
C PHE A 6 -37.86 -41.06 -14.65
N LEU A 7 -36.72 -41.77 -14.55
CA LEU A 7 -35.55 -41.27 -13.83
C LEU A 7 -34.88 -40.09 -14.55
N ILE A 8 -34.85 -40.12 -15.88
CA ILE A 8 -34.30 -39.02 -16.70
C ILE A 8 -35.16 -37.75 -16.56
N LEU A 9 -36.49 -37.89 -16.57
CA LEU A 9 -37.42 -36.77 -16.38
C LEU A 9 -37.22 -36.09 -15.02
N LEU A 10 -37.14 -36.86 -13.93
CA LEU A 10 -36.91 -36.32 -12.58
C LEU A 10 -35.58 -35.57 -12.46
N ALA A 11 -34.51 -36.07 -13.09
CA ALA A 11 -33.21 -35.41 -13.07
C ALA A 11 -33.23 -34.04 -13.77
N THR A 12 -33.93 -33.93 -14.91
CA THR A 12 -34.02 -32.66 -15.65
C THR A 12 -34.85 -31.58 -14.93
N THR A 13 -35.91 -31.97 -14.21
CA THR A 13 -36.73 -31.03 -13.44
C THR A 13 -36.00 -30.50 -12.21
N LEU A 14 -35.16 -31.34 -11.59
CA LEU A 14 -34.38 -30.93 -10.41
C LEU A 14 -33.28 -29.94 -10.80
N TRP A 15 -32.62 -30.11 -11.95
CA TRP A 15 -31.57 -29.17 -12.39
C TRP A 15 -32.11 -27.75 -12.61
N LYS A 16 -33.34 -27.63 -13.13
CA LYS A 16 -34.01 -26.35 -13.34
C LYS A 16 -34.40 -25.62 -12.05
N PHE A 17 -34.43 -26.31 -10.92
CA PHE A 17 -34.84 -25.74 -9.63
C PHE A 17 -33.66 -25.41 -8.71
N TYR A 18 -32.41 -25.63 -9.12
CA TYR A 18 -31.28 -25.17 -8.31
C TYR A 18 -31.21 -23.63 -8.35
N PRO A 19 -31.35 -22.95 -7.19
CA PRO A 19 -31.22 -21.50 -7.14
C PRO A 19 -29.79 -21.11 -7.49
N THR A 20 -29.63 -20.30 -8.53
CA THR A 20 -28.35 -19.69 -8.87
C THR A 20 -28.10 -18.49 -7.95
N GLU A 21 -26.95 -18.48 -7.28
CA GLU A 21 -26.58 -17.43 -6.32
C GLU A 21 -26.55 -16.03 -6.94
N GLU A 22 -27.16 -15.05 -6.27
CA GLU A 22 -27.06 -13.63 -6.59
C GLU A 22 -25.70 -13.07 -6.17
N LYS A 23 -24.94 -12.54 -7.13
CA LYS A 23 -23.73 -11.73 -6.84
C LYS A 23 -24.17 -10.36 -6.30
N SER A 24 -24.41 -10.31 -5.00
CA SER A 24 -24.80 -9.11 -4.27
C SER A 24 -23.66 -8.09 -4.21
N GLY A 25 -23.90 -6.88 -4.73
CA GLY A 25 -23.45 -5.53 -4.30
C GLY A 25 -21.97 -5.21 -3.98
N VAL A 26 -21.08 -6.18 -3.75
CA VAL A 26 -19.73 -5.97 -3.20
C VAL A 26 -18.81 -5.28 -4.21
N ASN A 27 -19.04 -5.49 -5.51
CA ASN A 27 -18.16 -4.96 -6.56
C ASN A 27 -18.18 -3.42 -6.63
N ASP A 28 -19.30 -2.78 -6.28
CA ASP A 28 -19.44 -1.33 -6.33
C ASP A 28 -18.66 -0.66 -5.18
N LEU A 29 -18.77 -1.22 -3.97
CA LEU A 29 -18.01 -0.76 -2.80
C LEU A 29 -16.50 -0.95 -2.98
N VAL A 30 -16.10 -2.10 -3.55
CA VAL A 30 -14.68 -2.41 -3.85
C VAL A 30 -14.11 -1.44 -4.89
N THR A 31 -14.90 -1.03 -5.87
CA THR A 31 -14.46 -0.08 -6.90
C THR A 31 -14.23 1.31 -6.31
N GLN A 32 -15.09 1.76 -5.40
CA GLN A 32 -14.90 3.06 -4.73
C GLN A 32 -13.72 3.09 -3.76
N LEU A 33 -13.50 1.99 -3.02
CA LEU A 33 -12.37 1.90 -2.09
C LEU A 33 -11.04 1.85 -2.83
N LYS A 34 -10.98 1.18 -3.99
CA LYS A 34 -9.75 1.06 -4.79
C LYS A 34 -9.23 2.41 -5.28
N GLY A 35 -10.09 3.25 -5.87
CA GLY A 35 -9.68 4.57 -6.36
C GLY A 35 -9.20 5.51 -5.24
N LYS A 36 -9.78 5.38 -4.04
CA LYS A 36 -9.38 6.17 -2.89
C LYS A 36 -8.02 5.71 -2.34
N VAL A 37 -7.80 4.40 -2.22
CA VAL A 37 -6.52 3.83 -1.79
C VAL A 37 -5.40 4.16 -2.77
N GLU A 38 -5.65 4.07 -4.08
CA GLU A 38 -4.66 4.45 -5.10
C GLU A 38 -4.25 5.93 -5.00
N HIS A 39 -5.19 6.82 -4.66
CA HIS A 39 -4.91 8.23 -4.49
C HIS A 39 -4.13 8.54 -3.19
N PHE A 40 -4.35 7.79 -2.11
CA PHE A 40 -3.55 7.90 -0.89
C PHE A 40 -2.13 7.34 -1.06
N LEU A 41 -1.97 6.26 -1.82
CA LEU A 41 -0.65 5.66 -2.09
C LEU A 41 0.17 6.45 -3.13
N LYS A 42 -0.49 7.25 -3.98
CA LYS A 42 0.18 8.11 -4.97
C LYS A 42 0.56 9.50 -4.42
N LYS A 43 0.11 9.86 -3.20
CA LYS A 43 0.27 11.20 -2.65
C LYS A 43 1.70 11.56 -2.22
N ASP A 44 2.62 10.60 -2.12
CA ASP A 44 4.02 10.89 -1.78
C ASP A 44 4.99 10.38 -2.84
N ASN A 45 4.81 10.80 -4.10
CA ASN A 45 5.96 10.95 -4.97
C ASN A 45 6.59 12.34 -4.74
N VAL A 46 6.96 12.61 -3.49
CA VAL A 46 7.84 13.74 -3.21
C VAL A 46 9.17 13.36 -3.85
N GLN A 47 9.49 13.98 -4.97
CA GLN A 47 10.80 13.82 -5.59
C GLN A 47 11.85 14.39 -4.64
N PHE A 48 12.42 13.52 -3.82
CA PHE A 48 13.53 13.87 -2.97
C PHE A 48 14.69 14.30 -3.85
N THR A 49 15.21 15.50 -3.59
CA THR A 49 16.35 16.06 -4.28
C THR A 49 17.36 16.48 -3.23
N CYS A 50 18.61 16.08 -3.45
CA CYS A 50 19.70 16.57 -2.62
C CYS A 50 19.87 18.07 -2.82
N ASP A 51 19.90 18.79 -1.71
CA ASP A 51 20.24 20.21 -1.66
C ASP A 51 21.58 20.40 -0.94
N ASP A 52 21.97 21.67 -0.72
CA ASP A 52 23.27 22.04 -0.14
C ASP A 52 23.31 21.95 1.39
N ARG A 53 22.38 21.22 2.02
CA ARG A 53 22.36 21.09 3.48
C ARG A 53 23.49 20.19 3.97
N GLN A 54 24.16 20.64 5.03
CA GLN A 54 25.30 19.94 5.62
C GLN A 54 25.19 19.76 7.12
N TYR A 55 24.31 20.50 7.80
CA TYR A 55 24.23 20.52 9.26
C TYR A 55 22.85 20.14 9.78
N CYS A 56 22.80 19.60 11.00
CA CYS A 56 21.56 19.24 11.69
C CYS A 56 20.60 20.41 11.84
N THR A 57 21.12 21.64 12.02
CA THR A 57 20.33 22.87 12.08
C THR A 57 19.40 23.09 10.90
N GLN A 58 19.70 22.47 9.76
CA GLN A 58 18.96 22.58 8.50
C GLN A 58 17.98 21.42 8.26
N MET A 59 17.97 20.41 9.13
CA MET A 59 17.03 19.29 9.10
C MET A 59 15.87 19.55 10.07
N ASN A 60 14.72 18.95 9.81
CA ASN A 60 13.50 19.06 10.61
C ASN A 60 13.27 17.84 11.52
N SER A 61 13.99 16.75 11.30
CA SER A 61 13.94 15.56 12.15
C SER A 61 15.21 14.70 12.01
N GLN A 62 15.41 13.81 12.97
CA GLN A 62 16.46 12.79 12.90
C GLN A 62 16.22 11.81 11.73
N ASP A 63 14.97 11.45 11.46
CA ASP A 63 14.62 10.59 10.33
C ASP A 63 14.93 11.24 8.98
N GLU A 64 14.70 12.56 8.85
CA GLU A 64 15.10 13.31 7.66
C GLU A 64 16.63 13.29 7.50
N ALA A 65 17.37 13.47 8.59
CA ALA A 65 18.84 13.45 8.59
C ALA A 65 19.41 12.07 8.20
N LEU A 66 18.79 10.98 8.69
CA LEU A 66 19.09 9.60 8.28
C LEU A 66 18.82 9.38 6.79
N TYR A 67 17.66 9.84 6.32
CA TYR A 67 17.34 9.73 4.91
C TYR A 67 18.30 10.55 4.04
N PHE A 68 18.69 11.75 4.48
CA PHE A 68 19.57 12.63 3.72
C PHE A 68 21.00 12.07 3.60
N ILE A 69 21.55 11.44 4.64
CA ILE A 69 22.90 10.84 4.58
C ILE A 69 22.95 9.59 3.69
N GLU A 70 21.85 8.83 3.62
CA GLU A 70 21.76 7.65 2.76
C GLU A 70 21.59 8.01 1.29
N ASN A 71 20.93 9.13 1.00
CA ASN A 71 20.55 9.51 -0.36
C ASN A 71 21.40 10.63 -0.97
N CYS A 72 22.18 11.38 -0.17
CA CYS A 72 22.96 12.52 -0.65
C CYS A 72 24.47 12.39 -0.38
N PRO A 73 25.33 12.67 -1.39
CA PRO A 73 26.77 12.68 -1.20
C PRO A 73 27.23 13.95 -0.45
N ASN A 74 28.38 13.86 0.23
CA ASN A 74 29.08 15.00 0.87
C ASN A 74 28.36 15.68 2.05
N VAL A 75 27.53 14.93 2.77
CA VAL A 75 26.79 15.42 3.95
C VAL A 75 27.66 15.35 5.22
N LYS A 76 27.69 16.43 6.02
CA LYS A 76 28.49 16.54 7.26
C LYS A 76 27.64 16.56 8.54
N ILE A 77 26.68 15.64 8.61
CA ILE A 77 25.71 15.56 9.72
C ILE A 77 26.23 14.73 10.90
N VAL A 78 27.16 13.82 10.66
CA VAL A 78 27.69 12.88 11.64
C VAL A 78 28.97 13.43 12.24
N ALA A 79 29.01 13.62 13.56
CA ALA A 79 30.19 14.10 14.28
C ALA A 79 31.27 13.01 14.42
N GLU A 80 30.85 11.76 14.66
CA GLU A 80 31.73 10.61 14.87
C GLU A 80 31.31 9.42 13.98
N PRO A 81 32.25 8.65 13.41
CA PRO A 81 31.91 7.43 12.68
C PRO A 81 31.09 6.49 13.57
N ASN A 82 29.94 6.02 13.07
CA ASN A 82 28.96 5.17 13.78
C ASN A 82 28.07 5.89 14.81
N SER A 83 28.04 7.22 14.83
CA SER A 83 27.02 7.97 15.58
C SER A 83 25.73 8.15 14.76
N LEU A 84 24.59 8.18 15.43
CA LEU A 84 23.31 8.54 14.82
C LEU A 84 23.38 10.00 14.33
N PRO A 85 22.87 10.30 13.12
CA PRO A 85 22.67 11.67 12.65
C PRO A 85 22.00 12.55 13.70
N CYS A 86 22.58 13.72 13.94
CA CYS A 86 22.01 14.73 14.84
C CYS A 86 21.79 14.30 16.30
N LYS A 87 22.53 13.29 16.79
CA LYS A 87 22.43 12.83 18.20
C LYS A 87 22.64 13.91 19.26
N ASP A 88 23.42 14.94 18.93
CA ASP A 88 23.79 16.02 19.85
C ASP A 88 22.95 17.29 19.63
N ASP A 89 21.97 17.26 18.71
CA ASP A 89 21.09 18.38 18.44
C ASP A 89 19.91 18.40 19.42
N PRO A 90 19.81 19.39 20.33
CA PRO A 90 18.78 19.41 21.38
C PRO A 90 17.36 19.66 20.86
N ARG A 91 17.19 19.86 19.55
CA ARG A 91 15.86 20.02 18.92
C ARG A 91 15.21 18.68 18.61
N PHE A 92 15.94 17.56 18.71
CA PHE A 92 15.50 16.20 18.41
C PHE A 92 15.67 15.25 19.59
#